data_AF-A0A520BBG2-F1
#
_entry.id   AF-A0A520BBG2-F1
#
_cell.length_a   1.000
_cell.length_b   1.000
_cell.length_c   1.000
_cell.angle_alpha   90.00
_cell.angle_beta   90.00
_cell.angle_gamma   90.00
#
_symmetry.space_group_name_H-M   'P 1'
#
loop_
_entity.id
_entity.type
_entity.pdbx_description
1 polymer ?
#
loop_
_entity_poly.entity_id
_entity_poly.type
_entity_poly.pdbx_seq_one_letter_code
_entity_poly.pdbx_strand_id
1 'polypeptide(L)'
;MALPLPHLLRLLHRLAAAAVLTAPLLLAHAAPDDAPTPLRRLEVVVDGRPLAEPLDVFQTDYQVLLPLAAVSRLLGLDVRVQTETGRAAGTLPGSGEPFCLDLAESTMRIGERRQGFEPRLAQAIGSDIYVSTQLLQRWLNLELAVDLPHWQLRLRARDALAALLPVPPPPAPPRRIDETNLLVLEVTLDGQVLSDSFSAYQDGALTLLPLGELSRLLTLAIQVRPDRGSADGQLPRERGFALNLSESLVSLAGREQHFEQRLAGVVGDDIYVARQLLTRWLPLDLQVDLATLKLKVVPREKLPLQEKLERERLAALIAGLQPAERPSYPYAASTPGLIGVPSIDQSFGADARFGRNARQYKAAYTAYLTSDLLGMEGSAYVLKTQGKATPELRVTLARNDPDAGLLGPLRARSVALGSIALPSVRNVMQGSARGNGAAVSNRPLDQPNSFDRHSLRGDLAPGWDVTLYYNDQLLAYQSSRADGQYAFDDLPLSFGQNEFR
;
A
#
# COMPACT_ATOMS: atom_id res chain seq x y z
N MET A 1 45.79 41.86 -3.14
CA MET A 1 46.21 42.39 -1.83
C MET A 1 45.12 42.03 -0.85
N ALA A 2 45.42 41.15 0.10
CA ALA A 2 44.45 40.46 0.96
C ALA A 2 44.48 40.99 2.41
N LEU A 3 43.38 40.73 3.13
CA LEU A 3 43.11 40.84 4.59
C LEU A 3 42.69 42.24 5.10
N PRO A 4 41.75 42.34 6.08
CA PRO A 4 41.69 41.51 7.30
C PRO A 4 40.31 41.08 7.88
N LEU A 5 40.35 40.06 8.74
CA LEU A 5 39.52 39.81 9.95
C LEU A 5 40.48 40.06 11.15
N PRO A 6 40.07 40.31 12.43
CA PRO A 6 38.76 40.06 13.04
C PRO A 6 38.24 41.17 14.01
N HIS A 7 36.92 41.20 14.27
CA HIS A 7 36.34 41.63 15.56
C HIS A 7 34.84 41.26 15.63
N LEU A 8 34.57 39.96 15.72
CA LEU A 8 33.39 39.45 16.44
C LEU A 8 33.59 39.75 17.96
N LEU A 9 32.50 39.87 18.73
CA LEU A 9 32.43 39.76 20.20
C LEU A 9 32.53 40.99 21.15
N ARG A 10 32.19 42.23 20.76
CA ARG A 10 32.11 43.34 21.77
C ARG A 10 30.91 44.32 21.71
N LEU A 11 29.79 43.96 21.07
CA LEU A 11 28.61 44.85 21.02
C LEU A 11 27.34 44.30 21.68
N LEU A 12 27.50 43.39 22.65
CA LEU A 12 26.38 42.73 23.34
C LEU A 12 26.28 43.01 24.85
N HIS A 13 26.99 44.02 25.39
CA HIS A 13 27.12 44.15 26.86
C HIS A 13 26.99 45.56 27.46
N ARG A 14 26.31 46.50 26.80
CA ARG A 14 25.96 47.79 27.43
C ARG A 14 24.66 48.37 26.89
N LEU A 15 23.53 47.88 27.40
CA LEU A 15 22.27 48.63 27.54
C LEU A 15 21.38 47.86 28.54
N ALA A 16 21.88 47.76 29.77
CA ALA A 16 21.13 47.34 30.94
C ALA A 16 21.50 48.30 32.07
N ALA A 17 20.62 49.26 32.36
CA ALA A 17 20.38 49.77 33.71
C ALA A 17 19.29 50.85 33.72
N ALA A 18 18.24 50.54 34.50
CA ALA A 18 17.39 51.47 35.24
C ALA A 18 16.35 52.32 34.48
N ALA A 19 15.14 51.76 34.38
CA ALA A 19 13.94 52.47 34.80
C ALA A 19 12.94 51.46 35.36
N VAL A 20 12.94 51.34 36.69
CA VAL A 20 11.85 50.75 37.47
C VAL A 20 10.64 51.65 37.27
N LEU A 21 9.62 51.13 36.60
CA LEU A 21 8.26 51.65 36.68
C LEU A 21 7.35 50.45 36.75
N THR A 22 6.90 50.19 37.98
CA THR A 22 5.79 49.32 38.36
C THR A 22 4.58 49.67 37.51
N ALA A 23 4.35 48.92 36.44
CA ALA A 23 3.05 48.89 35.77
C ALA A 23 2.19 47.85 36.50
N PRO A 24 0.99 48.19 36.99
CA PRO A 24 0.09 47.17 37.49
C PRO A 24 -0.25 46.25 36.31
N LEU A 25 -0.10 44.94 36.51
CA LEU A 25 -0.72 43.95 35.63
C LEU A 25 -2.22 44.23 35.66
N LEU A 26 -2.71 44.91 34.61
CA LEU A 26 -4.14 45.03 34.35
C LEU A 26 -4.67 43.62 34.13
N LEU A 27 -5.25 43.04 35.18
CA LEU A 27 -6.33 42.06 35.02
C LEU A 27 -7.35 42.71 34.09
N ALA A 28 -7.56 42.10 32.92
CA ALA A 28 -8.52 42.56 31.94
C ALA A 28 -9.87 42.81 32.64
N HIS A 29 -10.23 44.08 32.82
CA HIS A 29 -11.55 44.47 33.24
C HIS A 29 -12.49 44.10 32.10
N ALA A 30 -13.30 43.06 32.31
CA ALA A 30 -14.47 42.80 31.48
C ALA A 30 -15.35 44.07 31.45
N ALA A 31 -15.94 44.36 30.29
CA ALA A 31 -16.91 45.44 30.13
C ALA A 31 -18.03 45.30 31.18
N PRO A 32 -18.68 46.41 31.63
CA PRO A 32 -19.60 46.38 32.76
C PRO A 32 -20.83 45.47 32.59
N ASP A 33 -21.15 45.01 31.38
CA ASP A 33 -22.23 44.03 31.10
C ASP A 33 -21.79 42.56 31.17
N ASP A 34 -20.48 42.24 31.21
CA ASP A 34 -19.97 40.85 31.21
C ASP A 34 -19.58 40.35 32.64
N ALA A 35 -19.97 41.09 33.68
CA ALA A 35 -19.61 40.78 35.05
C ALA A 35 -20.33 39.49 35.53
N PRO A 36 -19.59 38.43 35.93
CA PRO A 36 -20.20 37.18 36.35
C PRO A 36 -21.10 37.41 37.57
N THR A 37 -22.38 37.02 37.45
CA THR A 37 -23.35 37.13 38.54
C THR A 37 -23.38 35.83 39.35
N PRO A 38 -23.36 35.89 40.69
CA PRO A 38 -23.42 34.69 41.52
C PRO A 38 -24.79 34.03 41.40
N LEU A 39 -24.81 32.74 41.09
CA LEU A 39 -26.01 31.91 41.08
C LEU A 39 -26.26 31.27 42.44
N ARG A 40 -27.48 30.73 42.65
CA ARG A 40 -27.72 29.84 43.79
C ARG A 40 -26.82 28.61 43.66
N ARG A 41 -26.36 28.14 44.82
CA ARG A 41 -25.55 26.93 44.97
C ARG A 41 -26.20 25.74 44.25
N LEU A 42 -25.45 25.09 43.36
CA LEU A 42 -25.92 23.92 42.62
C LEU A 42 -25.68 22.65 43.44
N GLU A 43 -26.69 21.79 43.54
CA GLU A 43 -26.56 20.43 44.06
C GLU A 43 -25.76 19.59 43.05
N VAL A 44 -24.71 18.93 43.53
CA VAL A 44 -23.78 18.17 42.69
C VAL A 44 -24.20 16.71 42.65
N VAL A 45 -24.49 16.19 41.46
CA VAL A 45 -24.76 14.77 41.23
C VAL A 45 -23.64 14.18 40.39
N VAL A 46 -22.77 13.37 40.99
CA VAL A 46 -21.70 12.63 40.27
C VAL A 46 -22.15 11.20 40.08
N ASP A 47 -22.15 10.72 38.82
CA ASP A 47 -22.55 9.35 38.46
C ASP A 47 -23.91 8.92 39.04
N GLY A 48 -24.85 9.88 39.14
CA GLY A 48 -26.20 9.65 39.66
C GLY A 48 -26.31 9.66 41.20
N ARG A 49 -25.23 9.93 41.93
CA ARG A 49 -25.23 10.08 43.39
C ARG A 49 -25.13 11.55 43.80
N PRO A 50 -26.03 12.06 44.64
CA PRO A 50 -25.89 13.41 45.18
C PRO A 50 -24.69 13.46 46.13
N LEU A 51 -23.81 14.43 45.94
CA LEU A 51 -22.71 14.77 46.83
C LEU A 51 -23.13 15.91 47.77
N ALA A 52 -22.61 15.86 49.00
CA ALA A 52 -23.08 16.69 50.10
C ALA A 52 -22.65 18.16 50.00
N GLU A 53 -21.68 18.51 49.14
CA GLU A 53 -21.15 19.87 49.03
C GLU A 53 -21.72 20.58 47.79
N PRO A 54 -22.56 21.62 47.98
CA PRO A 54 -23.01 22.46 46.88
C PRO A 54 -21.84 23.28 46.32
N LEU A 55 -21.84 23.54 45.01
CA LEU A 55 -20.85 24.44 44.40
C LEU A 55 -21.39 25.87 44.31
N ASP A 56 -20.54 26.84 44.65
CA ASP A 56 -20.76 28.24 44.30
C ASP A 56 -20.48 28.39 42.79
N VAL A 57 -21.44 28.93 42.05
CA VAL A 57 -21.41 28.96 40.58
C VAL A 57 -21.72 30.37 40.11
N PHE A 58 -21.09 30.78 39.02
CA PHE A 58 -21.34 32.07 38.40
C PHE A 58 -21.98 31.89 37.02
N GLN A 59 -22.79 32.86 36.61
CA GLN A 59 -23.34 32.93 35.28
C GLN A 59 -22.91 34.22 34.59
N THR A 60 -22.51 34.08 33.33
CA THR A 60 -22.45 35.18 32.36
C THR A 60 -23.64 35.05 31.41
N ASP A 61 -23.91 36.06 30.58
CA ASP A 61 -25.07 36.12 29.67
C ASP A 61 -25.30 34.86 28.82
N TYR A 62 -24.24 34.08 28.57
CA TYR A 62 -24.28 32.92 27.70
C TYR A 62 -23.80 31.61 28.34
N GLN A 63 -23.20 31.64 29.54
CA GLN A 63 -22.51 30.45 30.09
C GLN A 63 -22.52 30.37 31.61
N VAL A 64 -22.49 29.13 32.10
CA VAL A 64 -22.29 28.81 33.51
C VAL A 64 -20.80 28.52 33.74
N LEU A 65 -20.21 29.20 34.72
CA LEU A 65 -18.82 29.06 35.14
C LEU A 65 -18.73 28.27 36.44
N LEU A 66 -17.88 27.24 36.46
CA LEU A 66 -17.69 26.37 37.62
C LEU A 66 -16.30 26.59 38.25
N PRO A 67 -16.19 26.49 39.58
CA PRO A 67 -14.92 26.61 40.31
C PRO A 67 -13.99 25.43 39.99
N LEU A 68 -12.84 25.70 39.37
CA LEU A 68 -11.91 24.68 38.90
C LEU A 68 -11.34 23.85 40.05
N ALA A 69 -10.94 24.47 41.18
CA ALA A 69 -10.39 23.73 42.31
C ALA A 69 -11.44 22.84 42.97
N ALA A 70 -12.69 23.31 43.10
CA ALA A 70 -13.76 22.50 43.69
C ALA A 70 -14.18 21.34 42.76
N VAL A 71 -14.33 21.59 41.45
CA VAL A 71 -14.58 20.51 40.47
C VAL A 71 -13.43 19.50 40.45
N SER A 72 -12.19 19.96 40.54
CA SER A 72 -11.01 19.09 40.61
C SER A 72 -11.02 18.21 41.85
N ARG A 73 -11.34 18.76 43.03
CA ARG A 73 -11.49 17.98 44.27
C ARG A 73 -12.60 16.95 44.18
N LEU A 74 -13.75 17.30 43.60
CA LEU A 74 -14.88 16.39 43.42
C LEU A 74 -14.55 15.20 42.51
N LEU A 75 -13.70 15.41 41.50
CA LEU A 75 -13.30 14.40 40.53
C LEU A 75 -11.98 13.70 40.88
N GLY A 76 -11.35 14.04 42.00
CA GLY A 76 -10.06 13.49 42.42
C GLY A 76 -8.87 13.89 41.54
N LEU A 77 -8.95 15.05 40.86
CA LEU A 77 -7.84 15.60 40.06
C LEU A 77 -6.83 16.28 40.98
N ASP A 78 -5.53 16.03 40.79
CA ASP A 78 -4.47 16.77 41.49
C ASP A 78 -4.18 18.08 40.75
N VAL A 79 -5.16 19.01 40.76
CA VAL A 79 -5.04 20.34 40.16
C VAL A 79 -5.08 21.39 41.26
N ARG A 80 -4.02 22.20 41.34
CA ARG A 80 -3.87 23.29 42.29
C ARG A 80 -4.07 24.62 41.59
N VAL A 81 -4.96 25.44 42.14
CA VAL A 81 -5.28 26.77 41.63
C VAL A 81 -4.55 27.84 42.44
N GLN A 82 -3.96 28.81 41.75
CA GLN A 82 -3.31 30.00 42.30
C GLN A 82 -4.02 31.22 41.70
N THR A 83 -5.02 31.76 42.41
CA THR A 83 -5.80 32.89 41.91
C THR A 83 -5.02 34.18 41.81
N GLU A 84 -4.07 34.42 42.72
CA GLU A 84 -3.21 35.62 42.72
C GLU A 84 -2.41 35.77 41.40
N THR A 85 -1.99 34.64 40.83
CA THR A 85 -1.22 34.59 39.57
C THR A 85 -2.09 34.23 38.37
N GLY A 86 -3.36 33.91 38.58
CA GLY A 86 -4.27 33.43 37.52
C GLY A 86 -3.80 32.12 36.88
N ARG A 87 -3.15 31.24 37.65
CA ARG A 87 -2.61 29.98 37.15
C ARG A 87 -3.21 28.76 37.84
N ALA A 88 -3.32 27.66 37.12
CA ALA A 88 -3.59 26.36 37.72
C ALA A 88 -2.63 25.32 37.16
N ALA A 89 -2.12 24.42 38.01
CA ALA A 89 -1.20 23.37 37.58
C ALA A 89 -1.48 22.07 38.32
N GLY A 90 -1.27 20.94 37.64
CA GLY A 90 -1.62 19.65 38.17
C GLY A 90 -1.35 18.47 37.25
N THR A 91 -1.95 17.33 37.57
CA THR A 91 -1.96 16.14 36.72
C THR A 91 -3.39 15.62 36.53
N LEU A 92 -3.68 15.10 35.34
CA LEU A 92 -4.97 14.45 35.05
C LEU A 92 -4.96 12.99 35.53
N PRO A 93 -6.06 12.50 36.14
CA PRO A 93 -6.18 11.10 36.54
C PRO A 93 -6.27 10.20 35.30
N GLY A 94 -5.75 8.98 35.41
CA GLY A 94 -5.73 8.01 34.32
C GLY A 94 -4.56 8.21 33.35
N SER A 95 -4.41 9.41 32.76
CA SER A 95 -3.33 9.69 31.79
C SER A 95 -2.00 10.08 32.44
N GLY A 96 -2.03 10.70 33.63
CA GLY A 96 -0.84 11.23 34.31
C GLY A 96 -0.22 12.45 33.61
N GLU A 97 -0.90 13.01 32.61
CA GLU A 97 -0.38 14.13 31.84
C GLU A 97 -0.37 15.43 32.65
N PRO A 98 0.68 16.26 32.54
CA PRO A 98 0.74 17.55 33.21
C PRO A 98 -0.31 18.50 32.64
N PHE A 99 -1.15 19.07 33.51
CA PHE A 99 -2.11 20.12 33.21
C PHE A 99 -1.56 21.47 33.68
N CYS A 100 -1.60 22.49 32.82
CA CYS A 100 -1.28 23.88 33.17
C CYS A 100 -2.27 24.84 32.51
N LEU A 101 -2.82 25.77 33.28
CA LEU A 101 -3.68 26.86 32.84
C LEU A 101 -3.00 28.19 33.18
N ASP A 102 -2.96 29.12 32.23
CA ASP A 102 -2.51 30.50 32.43
C ASP A 102 -3.57 31.46 31.88
N LEU A 103 -4.22 32.21 32.77
CA LEU A 103 -5.24 33.20 32.41
C LEU A 103 -4.65 34.44 31.72
N ALA A 104 -3.43 34.84 32.08
CA ALA A 104 -2.79 36.03 31.48
C ALA A 104 -2.44 35.79 30.02
N GLU A 105 -2.01 34.58 29.68
CA GLU A 105 -1.76 34.17 28.30
C GLU A 105 -3.02 33.60 27.61
N SER A 106 -4.10 33.37 28.36
CA SER A 106 -5.32 32.68 27.88
C SER A 106 -5.01 31.35 27.19
N THR A 107 -4.08 30.59 27.78
CA THR A 107 -3.65 29.30 27.25
C THR A 107 -3.73 28.19 28.29
N MET A 108 -4.00 26.99 27.79
CA MET A 108 -4.05 25.74 28.54
C MET A 108 -3.08 24.75 27.88
N ARG A 109 -2.40 23.93 28.69
CA ARG A 109 -1.54 22.83 28.23
C ARG A 109 -1.90 21.53 28.95
N ILE A 110 -2.07 20.45 28.19
CA ILE A 110 -2.19 19.06 28.67
C ILE A 110 -1.10 18.24 27.96
N GLY A 111 -0.16 17.68 28.72
CA GLY A 111 1.01 17.04 28.13
C GLY A 111 1.80 18.02 27.26
N GLU A 112 2.06 17.65 26.01
CA GLU A 112 2.72 18.52 25.02
C GLU A 112 1.73 19.41 24.24
N ARG A 113 0.42 19.22 24.44
CA ARG A 113 -0.61 19.89 23.64
C ARG A 113 -0.99 21.22 24.27
N ARG A 114 -0.66 22.32 23.59
CA ARG A 114 -1.07 23.69 23.96
C ARG A 114 -2.33 24.12 23.20
N GLN A 115 -3.27 24.74 23.89
CA GLN A 115 -4.53 25.25 23.33
C GLN A 115 -4.82 26.66 23.87
N GLY A 116 -5.26 27.55 23.00
CA GLY A 116 -5.80 28.86 23.39
C GLY A 116 -7.29 28.79 23.73
N PHE A 117 -7.77 29.74 24.51
CA PHE A 117 -9.20 29.96 24.76
C PHE A 117 -9.52 31.45 24.84
N GLU A 118 -10.80 31.81 24.71
CA GLU A 118 -11.20 33.21 24.86
C GLU A 118 -11.14 33.63 26.34
N PRO A 119 -10.51 34.79 26.68
CA PRO A 119 -10.33 35.21 28.08
C PRO A 119 -11.63 35.25 28.91
N ARG A 120 -12.77 35.55 28.28
CA ARG A 120 -14.07 35.62 28.97
C ARG A 120 -14.53 34.28 29.57
N LEU A 121 -14.03 33.16 29.04
CA LEU A 121 -14.47 31.81 29.37
C LEU A 121 -13.79 31.25 30.64
N ALA A 122 -12.77 31.93 31.16
CA ALA A 122 -12.13 31.56 32.42
C ALA A 122 -11.64 32.81 33.17
N GLN A 123 -12.04 32.96 34.43
CA GLN A 123 -11.78 34.17 35.21
C GLN A 123 -11.43 33.80 36.66
N ALA A 124 -10.51 34.54 37.27
CA ALA A 124 -10.20 34.40 38.69
C ALA A 124 -11.25 35.19 39.51
N ILE A 125 -11.99 34.51 40.39
CA ILE A 125 -13.02 35.14 41.24
C ILE A 125 -12.81 34.65 42.67
N GLY A 126 -12.49 35.57 43.58
CA GLY A 126 -12.20 35.23 44.98
C GLY A 126 -11.00 34.28 45.10
N SER A 127 -11.24 33.08 45.64
CA SER A 127 -10.21 32.06 45.91
C SER A 127 -10.15 30.92 44.89
N ASP A 128 -10.91 30.98 43.78
CA ASP A 128 -10.85 29.98 42.71
C ASP A 128 -10.78 30.61 41.29
N ILE A 129 -10.42 29.79 40.30
CA ILE A 129 -10.54 30.11 38.88
C ILE A 129 -11.82 29.46 38.38
N TYR A 130 -12.73 30.29 37.91
CA TYR A 130 -14.02 29.87 37.37
C TYR A 130 -13.90 29.67 35.88
N VAL A 131 -14.21 28.48 35.40
CA VAL A 131 -14.05 28.06 34.01
C VAL A 131 -15.41 27.66 33.45
N SER A 132 -15.69 28.00 32.20
CA SER A 132 -16.94 27.62 31.58
C SER A 132 -17.11 26.11 31.49
N THR A 133 -18.35 25.66 31.65
CA THR A 133 -18.71 24.24 31.51
C THR A 133 -18.21 23.62 30.21
N GLN A 134 -18.28 24.35 29.09
CA GLN A 134 -17.78 23.89 27.79
C GLN A 134 -16.26 23.66 27.80
N LEU A 135 -15.48 24.55 28.40
CA LEU A 135 -14.03 24.38 28.50
C LEU A 135 -13.69 23.20 29.41
N LEU A 136 -14.38 23.05 30.54
CA LEU A 136 -14.18 21.91 31.45
C LEU A 136 -14.52 20.57 30.79
N GLN A 137 -15.65 20.47 30.07
CA GLN A 137 -16.00 19.27 29.31
C GLN A 137 -14.90 18.89 28.31
N ARG A 138 -14.39 19.89 27.58
CA ARG A 138 -13.37 19.70 26.55
C ARG A 138 -12.01 19.32 27.12
N TRP A 139 -11.57 19.99 28.18
CA TRP A 139 -10.22 19.83 28.74
C TRP A 139 -10.10 18.58 29.61
N LEU A 140 -11.14 18.28 30.38
CA LEU A 140 -11.14 17.20 31.37
C LEU A 140 -11.90 15.96 30.88
N ASN A 141 -12.36 15.95 29.63
CA ASN A 141 -13.19 14.90 29.03
C ASN A 141 -14.40 14.52 29.92
N LEU A 142 -15.14 15.53 30.39
CA LEU A 142 -16.27 15.35 31.29
C LEU A 142 -17.60 15.54 30.54
N GLU A 143 -18.64 14.84 30.98
CA GLU A 143 -20.02 15.20 30.68
C GLU A 143 -20.57 16.03 31.84
N LEU A 144 -20.82 17.31 31.56
CA LEU A 144 -21.36 18.29 32.51
C LEU A 144 -22.72 18.74 32.00
N ALA A 145 -23.79 18.47 32.73
CA ALA A 145 -25.11 19.00 32.43
C ALA A 145 -25.58 19.90 33.58
N VAL A 146 -25.82 21.17 33.28
CA VAL A 146 -26.38 22.13 34.24
C VAL A 146 -27.89 22.20 34.04
N ASP A 147 -28.64 21.78 35.04
CA ASP A 147 -30.09 21.89 35.12
C ASP A 147 -30.44 23.08 36.01
N LEU A 148 -30.47 24.27 35.42
CA LEU A 148 -30.79 25.52 36.12
C LEU A 148 -32.21 25.52 36.75
N PRO A 149 -33.26 24.99 36.09
CA PRO A 149 -34.59 24.87 36.71
C PRO A 149 -34.61 24.09 38.02
N HIS A 150 -33.80 23.02 38.12
CA HIS A 150 -33.73 22.18 39.31
C HIS A 150 -32.51 22.47 40.21
N TRP A 151 -31.69 23.47 39.85
CA TRP A 151 -30.43 23.80 40.53
C TRP A 151 -29.48 22.60 40.71
N GLN A 152 -29.42 21.73 39.70
CA GLN A 152 -28.59 20.52 39.73
C GLN A 152 -27.44 20.60 38.72
N LEU A 153 -26.24 20.26 39.17
CA LEU A 153 -25.10 19.99 38.30
C LEU A 153 -24.90 18.48 38.22
N ARG A 154 -25.11 17.89 37.04
CA ARG A 154 -24.81 16.48 36.79
C ARG A 154 -23.43 16.37 36.18
N LEU A 155 -22.53 15.66 36.86
CA LEU A 155 -21.20 15.33 36.37
C LEU A 155 -21.10 13.83 36.11
N ARG A 156 -20.53 13.47 34.97
CA ARG A 156 -20.05 12.11 34.69
C ARG A 156 -18.67 12.21 34.07
N ALA A 157 -17.68 11.56 34.68
CA ALA A 157 -16.37 11.43 34.07
C ALA A 157 -16.48 10.41 32.92
N ARG A 158 -16.00 10.74 31.71
CA ARG A 158 -16.09 9.78 30.59
C ARG A 158 -15.21 8.54 30.78
N ASP A 159 -14.18 8.62 31.64
CA ASP A 159 -13.16 7.56 31.77
C ASP A 159 -12.91 7.01 33.21
N ALA A 160 -13.66 7.42 34.25
CA ALA A 160 -13.35 7.00 35.64
C ALA A 160 -14.15 5.77 36.16
N LEU A 161 -15.07 5.21 35.37
CA LEU A 161 -15.79 3.97 35.72
C LEU A 161 -15.90 3.01 34.52
N ALA A 162 -14.76 2.81 33.81
CA ALA A 162 -14.55 1.67 32.92
C ALA A 162 -14.32 0.33 33.67
N ALA A 163 -14.88 0.22 34.88
CA ALA A 163 -14.89 -1.00 35.67
C ALA A 163 -16.32 -1.24 36.15
N LEU A 164 -17.18 -1.71 35.24
CA LEU A 164 -18.19 -2.77 35.47
C LEU A 164 -19.22 -2.97 34.34
N LEU A 165 -19.15 -2.25 33.21
CA LEU A 165 -19.85 -2.62 31.96
C LEU A 165 -18.91 -2.39 30.76
N PRO A 166 -19.00 -3.21 29.70
CA PRO A 166 -17.91 -3.38 28.74
C PRO A 166 -17.64 -2.10 27.94
N VAL A 167 -16.40 -1.65 27.99
CA VAL A 167 -15.78 -0.76 26.99
C VAL A 167 -16.18 -1.26 25.59
N PRO A 168 -16.80 -0.45 24.70
CA PRO A 168 -16.78 -0.81 23.28
C PRO A 168 -15.30 -0.91 22.93
N PRO A 169 -14.83 -2.08 22.45
CA PRO A 169 -13.41 -2.35 22.35
C PRO A 169 -12.75 -1.21 21.55
N PRO A 170 -11.49 -0.85 21.86
CA PRO A 170 -10.70 -0.05 20.92
C PRO A 170 -10.90 -0.67 19.52
N PRO A 171 -11.06 0.13 18.44
CA PRO A 171 -11.34 -0.38 17.10
C PRO A 171 -10.44 -1.59 16.89
N ALA A 172 -11.07 -2.76 16.85
CA ALA A 172 -10.31 -3.99 16.94
C ALA A 172 -9.31 -3.96 15.77
N PRO A 173 -8.03 -4.31 16.01
CA PRO A 173 -7.10 -4.47 14.91
C PRO A 173 -7.80 -5.38 13.88
N PRO A 174 -7.73 -5.05 12.58
CA PRO A 174 -8.46 -5.80 11.56
C PRO A 174 -8.18 -7.28 11.77
N ARG A 175 -9.25 -8.08 11.79
CA ARG A 175 -9.16 -9.52 12.03
C ARG A 175 -8.09 -10.09 11.11
N ARG A 176 -7.09 -10.77 11.70
CA ARG A 176 -6.17 -11.60 10.93
C ARG A 176 -6.83 -12.93 10.63
N ILE A 177 -6.81 -13.34 9.37
CA ILE A 177 -7.35 -14.63 8.95
C ILE A 177 -6.28 -15.69 9.21
N ASP A 178 -6.72 -16.88 9.58
CA ASP A 178 -5.84 -18.04 9.71
C ASP A 178 -5.31 -18.45 8.33
N GLU A 179 -3.99 -18.36 8.15
CA GLU A 179 -3.31 -18.62 6.88
C GLU A 179 -3.16 -20.12 6.55
N THR A 180 -3.62 -21.01 7.43
CA THR A 180 -3.40 -22.47 7.32
C THR A 180 -4.13 -23.11 6.13
N ASN A 181 -5.19 -22.47 5.60
CA ASN A 181 -6.03 -23.00 4.52
C ASN A 181 -5.96 -22.15 3.25
N LEU A 182 -4.74 -21.95 2.74
CA LEU A 182 -4.51 -21.30 1.45
C LEU A 182 -5.04 -22.16 0.29
N LEU A 183 -5.81 -21.54 -0.59
CA LEU A 183 -6.27 -22.06 -1.87
C LEU A 183 -5.65 -21.23 -2.99
N VAL A 184 -5.15 -21.89 -4.03
CA VAL A 184 -4.68 -21.23 -5.25
C VAL A 184 -5.71 -21.53 -6.34
N LEU A 185 -6.34 -20.49 -6.87
CA LEU A 185 -7.45 -20.59 -7.82
C LEU A 185 -7.05 -20.07 -9.20
N GLU A 186 -7.54 -20.71 -10.26
CA GLU A 186 -7.55 -20.15 -11.61
C GLU A 186 -8.79 -19.24 -11.77
N VAL A 187 -8.58 -17.96 -12.08
CA VAL A 187 -9.64 -16.96 -12.29
C VAL A 187 -10.00 -16.90 -13.75
N THR A 188 -11.29 -17.02 -14.05
CA THR A 188 -11.81 -16.97 -15.43
C THR A 188 -12.92 -15.94 -15.60
N LEU A 189 -12.94 -15.27 -16.75
CA LEU A 189 -13.97 -14.32 -17.17
C LEU A 189 -14.28 -14.56 -18.65
N ASP A 190 -15.56 -14.74 -19.01
CA ASP A 190 -16.00 -15.02 -20.38
C ASP A 190 -15.23 -16.17 -21.07
N GLY A 191 -14.81 -17.17 -20.29
CA GLY A 191 -14.02 -18.31 -20.76
C GLY A 191 -12.53 -18.03 -20.97
N GLN A 192 -12.06 -16.81 -20.71
CA GLN A 192 -10.65 -16.44 -20.70
C GLN A 192 -10.07 -16.58 -19.30
N VAL A 193 -8.85 -17.11 -19.20
CA VAL A 193 -8.10 -17.14 -17.93
C VAL A 193 -7.51 -15.75 -17.68
N LEU A 194 -7.84 -15.16 -16.53
CA LEU A 194 -7.31 -13.86 -16.09
C LEU A 194 -6.08 -14.01 -15.19
N SER A 195 -6.05 -15.07 -14.37
CA SER A 195 -4.94 -15.44 -13.50
C SER A 195 -4.99 -16.94 -13.25
N ASP A 196 -3.85 -17.62 -13.18
CA ASP A 196 -3.72 -19.04 -12.82
C ASP A 196 -3.21 -19.25 -11.38
N SER A 197 -2.95 -18.17 -10.64
CA SER A 197 -2.32 -18.19 -9.31
C SER A 197 -2.98 -17.24 -8.31
N PHE A 198 -4.31 -17.22 -8.27
CA PHE A 198 -5.08 -16.32 -7.40
C PHE A 198 -5.22 -16.89 -5.98
N SER A 199 -4.64 -16.22 -4.99
CA SER A 199 -4.64 -16.68 -3.59
C SER A 199 -5.98 -16.42 -2.91
N ALA A 200 -6.59 -17.43 -2.33
CA ALA A 200 -7.83 -17.36 -1.57
C ALA A 200 -7.68 -18.14 -0.26
N TYR A 201 -8.49 -17.82 0.75
CA TYR A 201 -8.48 -18.57 2.02
C TYR A 201 -9.82 -19.21 2.29
N GLN A 202 -9.78 -20.44 2.84
CA GLN A 202 -10.97 -21.12 3.31
C GLN A 202 -11.08 -21.04 4.84
N ASP A 203 -12.12 -20.37 5.32
CA ASP A 203 -12.47 -20.28 6.74
C ASP A 203 -13.81 -21.01 6.98
N GLY A 204 -13.71 -22.31 7.27
CA GLY A 204 -14.87 -23.21 7.35
C GLY A 204 -15.62 -23.28 6.02
N ALA A 205 -16.86 -22.79 6.01
CA ALA A 205 -17.71 -22.74 4.81
C ALA A 205 -17.52 -21.44 3.99
N LEU A 206 -16.72 -20.49 4.48
CA LEU A 206 -16.47 -19.22 3.81
C LEU A 206 -15.24 -19.32 2.92
N THR A 207 -15.35 -18.78 1.71
CA THR A 207 -14.21 -18.52 0.84
C THR A 207 -13.94 -17.02 0.86
N LEU A 208 -12.77 -16.65 1.34
CA LEU A 208 -12.28 -15.28 1.44
C LEU A 208 -11.37 -15.00 0.24
N LEU A 209 -11.65 -13.90 -0.46
CA LEU A 209 -10.95 -13.52 -1.68
C LEU A 209 -10.29 -12.14 -1.49
N PRO A 210 -9.08 -11.91 -2.02
CA PRO A 210 -8.37 -10.65 -1.90
C PRO A 210 -9.08 -9.57 -2.70
N LEU A 211 -9.52 -8.50 -2.02
CA LEU A 211 -10.24 -7.39 -2.64
C LEU A 211 -9.32 -6.60 -3.59
N GLY A 212 -8.08 -6.33 -3.17
CA GLY A 212 -7.12 -5.55 -3.95
C GLY A 212 -6.71 -6.27 -5.22
N GLU A 213 -6.29 -7.53 -5.11
CA GLU A 213 -5.94 -8.36 -6.28
C GLU A 213 -7.13 -8.54 -7.24
N LEU A 214 -8.32 -8.88 -6.73
CA LEU A 214 -9.52 -9.00 -7.57
C LEU A 214 -9.85 -7.68 -8.28
N SER A 215 -9.71 -6.56 -7.59
CA SER A 215 -9.95 -5.23 -8.17
C SER A 215 -8.95 -4.92 -9.28
N ARG A 216 -7.65 -5.21 -9.07
CA ARG A 216 -6.62 -5.04 -10.09
C ARG A 216 -6.89 -5.92 -11.32
N LEU A 217 -7.16 -7.21 -11.11
CA LEU A 217 -7.45 -8.16 -12.20
C LEU A 217 -8.64 -7.70 -13.05
N LEU A 218 -9.70 -7.19 -12.42
CA LEU A 218 -10.90 -6.72 -13.09
C LEU A 218 -10.84 -5.26 -13.54
N THR A 219 -9.71 -4.58 -13.33
CA THR A 219 -9.51 -3.14 -13.64
C THR A 219 -10.56 -2.26 -12.93
N LEU A 220 -10.95 -2.62 -11.71
CA LEU A 220 -11.79 -1.81 -10.85
C LEU A 220 -10.94 -0.75 -10.14
N ALA A 221 -11.45 0.48 -10.07
CA ALA A 221 -10.76 1.60 -9.45
C ALA A 221 -10.91 1.59 -7.92
N ILE A 222 -10.54 0.47 -7.28
CA ILE A 222 -10.57 0.29 -5.82
C ILE A 222 -9.13 0.14 -5.33
N GLN A 223 -8.74 0.98 -4.37
CA GLN A 223 -7.45 0.94 -3.71
C GLN A 223 -7.63 0.42 -2.29
N VAL A 224 -6.80 -0.55 -1.91
CA VAL A 224 -6.82 -1.17 -0.59
C VAL A 224 -5.65 -0.63 0.23
N ARG A 225 -5.91 -0.33 1.51
CA ARG A 225 -4.94 0.13 2.52
C ARG A 225 -4.99 -0.84 3.70
N PRO A 226 -4.27 -1.97 3.63
CA PRO A 226 -4.34 -3.03 4.65
C PRO A 226 -3.84 -2.56 6.02
N ASP A 227 -2.87 -1.64 6.04
CA ASP A 227 -2.32 -1.00 7.24
C ASP A 227 -3.38 -0.24 8.04
N ARG A 228 -4.35 0.36 7.35
CA ARG A 228 -5.49 1.06 7.95
C ARG A 228 -6.76 0.22 8.04
N GLY A 229 -6.74 -1.00 7.48
CA GLY A 229 -7.92 -1.84 7.34
C GLY A 229 -9.03 -1.14 6.55
N SER A 230 -8.69 -0.38 5.51
CA SER A 230 -9.66 0.35 4.69
C SER A 230 -9.44 0.16 3.20
N ALA A 231 -10.49 0.42 2.42
CA ALA A 231 -10.39 0.48 0.97
C ALA A 231 -11.31 1.59 0.44
N ASP A 232 -10.91 2.26 -0.63
CA ASP A 232 -11.66 3.35 -1.24
C ASP A 232 -11.53 3.36 -2.75
N GLY A 233 -12.54 3.87 -3.45
CA GLY A 233 -12.53 3.85 -4.90
C GLY A 233 -13.86 4.13 -5.57
N GLN A 234 -13.92 3.75 -6.85
CA GLN A 234 -15.11 3.86 -7.68
C GLN A 234 -15.41 2.53 -8.39
N LEU A 235 -16.67 2.14 -8.36
CA LEU A 235 -17.24 1.09 -9.17
C LEU A 235 -17.62 1.64 -10.55
N PRO A 236 -17.95 0.76 -11.53
CA PRO A 236 -18.41 1.20 -12.84
C PRO A 236 -19.63 2.14 -12.70
N ARG A 237 -19.75 3.08 -13.65
CA ARG A 237 -20.73 4.20 -13.60
C ARG A 237 -20.53 5.15 -12.42
N GLU A 238 -19.28 5.38 -12.02
CA GLU A 238 -18.87 6.39 -11.02
C GLU A 238 -19.50 6.24 -9.64
N ARG A 239 -19.88 5.01 -9.26
CA ARG A 239 -20.48 4.74 -7.95
C ARG A 239 -19.37 4.63 -6.91
N GLY A 240 -19.37 5.53 -5.92
CA GLY A 240 -18.38 5.51 -4.84
C GLY A 240 -18.40 4.21 -4.03
N PHE A 241 -17.21 3.74 -3.66
CA PHE A 241 -16.99 2.58 -2.80
C PHE A 241 -16.03 2.98 -1.68
N ALA A 242 -16.41 2.70 -0.44
CA ALA A 242 -15.51 2.81 0.71
C ALA A 242 -15.76 1.66 1.69
N LEU A 243 -14.70 1.14 2.29
CA LEU A 243 -14.71 0.04 3.26
C LEU A 243 -13.89 0.45 4.47
N ASN A 244 -14.44 0.23 5.66
CA ASN A 244 -13.75 0.38 6.94
C ASN A 244 -13.94 -0.91 7.77
N LEU A 245 -12.85 -1.68 7.93
CA LEU A 245 -12.87 -2.95 8.68
C LEU A 245 -13.04 -2.74 10.18
N SER A 246 -12.52 -1.64 10.76
CA SER A 246 -12.60 -1.41 12.20
C SER A 246 -14.03 -1.12 12.66
N GLU A 247 -14.80 -0.43 11.82
CA GLU A 247 -16.22 -0.14 12.01
C GLU A 247 -17.13 -1.22 11.42
N SER A 248 -16.56 -2.22 10.73
CA SER A 248 -17.30 -3.23 9.95
C SER A 248 -18.38 -2.60 9.06
N LEU A 249 -17.99 -1.53 8.36
CA LEU A 249 -18.85 -0.64 7.59
C LEU A 249 -18.39 -0.58 6.15
N VAL A 250 -19.33 -0.68 5.20
CA VAL A 250 -19.11 -0.41 3.79
C VAL A 250 -20.06 0.70 3.33
N SER A 251 -19.56 1.64 2.55
CA SER A 251 -20.35 2.68 1.88
C SER A 251 -20.38 2.42 0.38
N LEU A 252 -21.57 2.20 -0.15
CA LEU A 252 -21.83 1.94 -1.57
C LEU A 252 -22.72 3.04 -2.13
N ALA A 253 -22.20 3.85 -3.05
CA ALA A 253 -22.89 5.01 -3.62
C ALA A 253 -23.49 5.93 -2.53
N GLY A 254 -22.76 6.13 -1.43
CA GLY A 254 -23.18 6.96 -0.29
C GLY A 254 -24.15 6.29 0.69
N ARG A 255 -24.49 5.00 0.49
CA ARG A 255 -25.30 4.22 1.44
C ARG A 255 -24.42 3.32 2.27
N GLU A 256 -24.50 3.49 3.58
CA GLU A 256 -23.75 2.69 4.55
C GLU A 256 -24.46 1.38 4.87
N GLN A 257 -23.68 0.31 4.97
CA GLN A 257 -24.13 -1.04 5.34
C GLN A 257 -23.12 -1.66 6.31
N HIS A 258 -23.62 -2.18 7.43
CA HIS A 258 -22.80 -2.97 8.35
C HIS A 258 -22.71 -4.42 7.88
N PHE A 259 -21.58 -5.07 8.20
CA PHE A 259 -21.37 -6.50 7.96
C PHE A 259 -20.77 -7.18 9.19
N GLU A 260 -20.84 -8.51 9.24
CA GLU A 260 -20.23 -9.27 10.32
C GLU A 260 -18.70 -9.23 10.21
N GLN A 261 -18.01 -8.89 11.30
CA GLN A 261 -16.56 -8.76 11.34
C GLN A 261 -15.80 -10.02 10.89
N ARG A 262 -16.39 -11.22 11.01
CA ARG A 262 -15.77 -12.46 10.54
C ARG A 262 -15.67 -12.55 9.01
N LEU A 263 -16.44 -11.78 8.26
CA LEU A 263 -16.55 -11.89 6.81
C LEU A 263 -15.48 -11.09 6.06
N ALA A 264 -14.64 -10.31 6.76
CA ALA A 264 -13.52 -9.62 6.15
C ALA A 264 -12.35 -9.49 7.13
N GLY A 265 -11.13 -9.49 6.62
CA GLY A 265 -9.92 -9.42 7.44
C GLY A 265 -8.69 -9.07 6.61
N VAL A 266 -7.58 -8.79 7.29
CA VAL A 266 -6.30 -8.46 6.65
C VAL A 266 -5.40 -9.69 6.68
N VAL A 267 -4.77 -10.00 5.54
CA VAL A 267 -3.71 -11.01 5.41
C VAL A 267 -2.62 -10.43 4.53
N GLY A 268 -1.39 -10.41 5.06
CA GLY A 268 -0.25 -9.80 4.36
C GLY A 268 -0.53 -8.34 3.97
N ASP A 269 -0.56 -8.11 2.66
CA ASP A 269 -0.70 -6.82 1.98
C ASP A 269 -2.06 -6.61 1.29
N ASP A 270 -3.08 -7.42 1.62
CA ASP A 270 -4.44 -7.25 1.09
C ASP A 270 -5.53 -7.42 2.16
N ILE A 271 -6.73 -6.95 1.82
CA ILE A 271 -7.97 -7.18 2.57
C ILE A 271 -8.72 -8.31 1.89
N TYR A 272 -8.88 -9.41 2.62
CA TYR A 272 -9.63 -10.58 2.18
C TYR A 272 -11.07 -10.48 2.66
N VAL A 273 -11.99 -10.67 1.72
CA VAL A 273 -13.42 -10.49 1.93
C VAL A 273 -14.17 -11.74 1.48
N ALA A 274 -15.15 -12.14 2.27
CA ALA A 274 -16.02 -13.26 1.94
C ALA A 274 -16.71 -13.03 0.60
N ARG A 275 -16.71 -14.08 -0.23
CA ARG A 275 -17.34 -14.09 -1.56
C ARG A 275 -18.76 -13.53 -1.57
N GLN A 276 -19.56 -13.80 -0.53
CA GLN A 276 -20.94 -13.33 -0.41
C GLN A 276 -21.05 -11.81 -0.20
N LEU A 277 -20.05 -11.18 0.43
CA LEU A 277 -19.98 -9.72 0.54
C LEU A 277 -19.55 -9.11 -0.78
N LEU A 278 -18.49 -9.63 -1.41
CA LEU A 278 -18.03 -9.16 -2.71
C LEU A 278 -19.12 -9.24 -3.78
N THR A 279 -19.90 -10.32 -3.79
CA THR A 279 -21.03 -10.48 -4.71
C THR A 279 -22.14 -9.44 -4.47
N ARG A 280 -22.29 -8.92 -3.24
CA ARG A 280 -23.25 -7.85 -2.91
C ARG A 280 -22.71 -6.46 -3.21
N TRP A 281 -21.42 -6.24 -2.97
CA TRP A 281 -20.78 -4.93 -3.08
C TRP A 281 -20.37 -4.58 -4.50
N LEU A 282 -19.83 -5.56 -5.22
CA LEU A 282 -19.37 -5.43 -6.59
C LEU A 282 -20.48 -5.87 -7.55
N PRO A 283 -20.56 -5.32 -8.77
CA PRO A 283 -21.60 -5.65 -9.75
C PRO A 283 -21.28 -6.96 -10.51
N LEU A 284 -20.94 -8.02 -9.77
CA LEU A 284 -20.52 -9.31 -10.32
C LEU A 284 -20.90 -10.45 -9.38
N ASP A 285 -21.00 -11.64 -9.96
CA ASP A 285 -21.16 -12.91 -9.27
C ASP A 285 -19.85 -13.69 -9.30
N LEU A 286 -19.55 -14.39 -8.20
CA LEU A 286 -18.33 -15.16 -8.01
C LEU A 286 -18.73 -16.62 -7.77
N GLN A 287 -18.35 -17.49 -8.70
CA GLN A 287 -18.61 -18.92 -8.64
C GLN A 287 -17.29 -19.65 -8.39
N VAL A 288 -17.13 -20.20 -7.19
CA VAL A 288 -15.93 -20.96 -6.80
C VAL A 288 -16.24 -22.44 -6.93
N ASP A 289 -15.46 -23.15 -7.73
CA ASP A 289 -15.44 -24.59 -7.81
C ASP A 289 -14.16 -25.11 -7.13
N LEU A 290 -14.33 -25.67 -5.94
CA LEU A 290 -13.21 -26.20 -5.14
C LEU A 290 -12.66 -27.53 -5.70
N ALA A 291 -13.43 -28.27 -6.50
CA ALA A 291 -12.96 -29.51 -7.08
C ALA A 291 -11.98 -29.25 -8.24
N THR A 292 -12.23 -28.19 -9.01
CA THR A 292 -11.34 -27.77 -10.10
C THR A 292 -10.40 -26.62 -9.72
N LEU A 293 -10.51 -26.08 -8.50
CA LEU A 293 -9.81 -24.87 -8.04
C LEU A 293 -9.98 -23.69 -9.01
N LYS A 294 -11.23 -23.43 -9.42
CA LYS A 294 -11.55 -22.36 -10.37
C LYS A 294 -12.47 -21.32 -9.74
N LEU A 295 -12.16 -20.05 -9.98
CA LEU A 295 -13.04 -18.92 -9.72
C LEU A 295 -13.56 -18.39 -11.05
N LYS A 296 -14.84 -18.62 -11.34
CA LYS A 296 -15.52 -18.02 -12.48
C LYS A 296 -16.17 -16.70 -12.06
N VAL A 297 -15.74 -15.62 -12.71
CA VAL A 297 -16.30 -14.27 -12.56
C VAL A 297 -17.42 -14.09 -13.59
N VAL A 298 -18.61 -13.73 -13.11
CA VAL A 298 -19.79 -13.50 -13.95
C VAL A 298 -20.27 -12.06 -13.72
N PRO A 299 -19.92 -11.10 -14.59
CA PRO A 299 -20.34 -9.71 -14.41
C PRO A 299 -21.85 -9.54 -14.59
N ARG A 300 -22.46 -8.67 -13.78
CA ARG A 300 -23.88 -8.26 -13.95
C ARG A 300 -24.03 -7.01 -14.81
N GLU A 301 -22.95 -6.26 -14.94
CA GLU A 301 -22.81 -5.17 -15.90
C GLU A 301 -21.42 -5.24 -16.53
N LYS A 302 -21.23 -4.50 -17.60
CA LYS A 302 -19.97 -4.48 -18.33
C LYS A 302 -18.84 -3.89 -17.46
N LEU A 303 -17.76 -4.64 -17.30
CA LEU A 303 -16.60 -4.21 -16.52
C LEU A 303 -15.63 -3.38 -17.37
N PRO A 304 -14.83 -2.48 -16.75
CA PRO A 304 -13.78 -1.73 -17.44
C PRO A 304 -12.79 -2.62 -18.21
N LEU A 305 -12.46 -3.80 -17.65
CA LEU A 305 -11.66 -4.80 -18.32
C LEU A 305 -12.29 -5.28 -19.64
N GLN A 306 -13.60 -5.56 -19.64
CA GLN A 306 -14.32 -6.00 -20.85
C GLN A 306 -14.36 -4.90 -21.91
N GLU A 307 -14.55 -3.63 -21.50
CA GLU A 307 -14.49 -2.49 -22.42
C GLU A 307 -13.10 -2.30 -23.03
N LYS A 308 -12.03 -2.50 -22.23
CA LYS A 308 -10.66 -2.48 -22.73
C LYS A 308 -10.42 -3.63 -23.73
N LEU A 309 -10.81 -4.86 -23.39
CA LEU A 309 -10.73 -6.05 -24.25
C LEU A 309 -11.45 -5.86 -25.58
N GLU A 310 -12.67 -5.31 -25.57
CA GLU A 310 -13.41 -5.05 -26.80
C GLU A 310 -12.74 -3.98 -27.66
N ARG A 311 -12.26 -2.88 -27.06
CA ARG A 311 -11.51 -1.85 -27.80
C ARG A 311 -10.27 -2.43 -28.46
N GLU A 312 -9.53 -3.28 -27.76
CA GLU A 312 -8.34 -3.94 -28.31
C GLU A 312 -8.70 -4.95 -29.40
N ARG A 313 -9.77 -5.74 -29.24
CA ARG A 313 -10.27 -6.64 -30.30
C ARG A 313 -10.71 -5.87 -31.54
N LEU A 314 -11.46 -4.78 -31.37
CA LEU A 314 -11.87 -3.91 -32.47
C LEU A 314 -10.66 -3.27 -33.15
N ALA A 315 -9.69 -2.78 -32.38
CA ALA A 315 -8.44 -2.25 -32.90
C ALA A 315 -7.64 -3.32 -33.66
N ALA A 316 -7.56 -4.55 -33.16
CA ALA A 316 -6.88 -5.67 -33.81
C ALA A 316 -7.60 -6.13 -35.10
N LEU A 317 -8.94 -6.09 -35.14
CA LEU A 317 -9.73 -6.38 -36.34
C LEU A 317 -9.52 -5.29 -37.41
N ILE A 318 -9.44 -4.02 -37.02
CA ILE A 318 -9.14 -2.90 -37.92
C ILE A 318 -7.68 -2.98 -38.40
N ALA A 319 -6.73 -3.31 -37.51
CA ALA A 319 -5.32 -3.53 -37.84
C ALA A 319 -5.07 -4.82 -38.65
N GLY A 320 -6.02 -5.76 -38.67
CA GLY A 320 -6.00 -6.94 -39.54
C GLY A 320 -6.57 -6.67 -40.94
N LEU A 321 -7.37 -5.61 -41.10
CA LEU A 321 -8.02 -5.21 -42.36
C LEU A 321 -7.24 -4.12 -43.12
N GLN A 322 -6.34 -3.39 -42.45
CA GLN A 322 -5.34 -2.56 -43.10
C GLN A 322 -3.96 -3.09 -42.74
N PRO A 323 -3.01 -3.24 -43.68
CA PRO A 323 -1.63 -3.42 -43.28
C PRO A 323 -1.30 -2.23 -42.41
N ALA A 324 -1.10 -2.45 -41.10
CA ALA A 324 -0.77 -1.37 -40.18
C ALA A 324 0.35 -0.58 -40.83
N GLU A 325 0.09 0.68 -41.19
CA GLU A 325 1.15 1.62 -41.50
C GLU A 325 1.98 1.67 -40.23
N ARG A 326 3.07 0.90 -40.25
CA ARG A 326 4.06 0.85 -39.19
C ARG A 326 4.34 2.31 -38.83
N PRO A 327 4.41 2.67 -37.55
CA PRO A 327 5.09 3.90 -37.19
C PRO A 327 6.43 3.86 -37.93
N SER A 328 6.64 4.81 -38.85
CA SER A 328 7.86 4.89 -39.65
C SER A 328 8.97 5.34 -38.71
N TYR A 329 9.42 4.43 -37.85
CA TYR A 329 10.65 4.62 -37.11
C TYR A 329 11.75 4.80 -38.14
N PRO A 330 12.57 5.85 -38.04
CA PRO A 330 13.68 6.04 -38.96
C PRO A 330 14.55 4.78 -38.88
N TYR A 331 14.71 4.13 -40.04
CA TYR A 331 15.51 2.92 -40.15
C TYR A 331 16.96 3.28 -39.81
N ALA A 332 17.43 2.81 -38.65
CA ALA A 332 18.85 2.78 -38.37
C ALA A 332 19.43 1.63 -39.18
N ALA A 333 20.05 1.97 -40.32
CA ALA A 333 20.67 0.98 -41.17
C ALA A 333 21.82 0.29 -40.44
N SER A 334 21.54 -0.87 -39.84
CA SER A 334 22.57 -1.83 -39.53
C SER A 334 23.00 -2.42 -40.87
N THR A 335 24.15 -1.97 -41.38
CA THR A 335 24.80 -2.61 -42.51
C THR A 335 25.84 -3.57 -41.92
N PRO A 336 25.45 -4.81 -41.55
CA PRO A 336 26.39 -5.73 -40.95
C PRO A 336 27.56 -5.96 -41.90
N GLY A 337 28.77 -5.78 -41.38
CA GLY A 337 29.99 -5.97 -42.14
C GLY A 337 30.17 -7.43 -42.58
N LEU A 338 31.12 -7.67 -43.48
CA LEU A 338 31.53 -9.03 -43.81
C LEU A 338 32.14 -9.75 -42.60
N ILE A 339 32.84 -9.01 -41.74
CA ILE A 339 33.39 -9.46 -40.46
C ILE A 339 33.24 -8.31 -39.47
N GLY A 340 32.55 -8.54 -38.36
CA GLY A 340 32.40 -7.59 -37.25
C GLY A 340 33.42 -7.85 -36.15
N VAL A 341 33.66 -6.84 -35.31
CA VAL A 341 34.45 -7.03 -34.08
C VAL A 341 33.68 -7.99 -33.17
N PRO A 342 34.29 -9.11 -32.72
CA PRO A 342 33.59 -10.05 -31.87
C PRO A 342 33.44 -9.51 -30.44
N SER A 343 32.29 -9.78 -29.82
CA SER A 343 32.11 -9.68 -28.38
C SER A 343 32.31 -11.06 -27.75
N ILE A 344 33.05 -11.12 -26.64
CA ILE A 344 33.36 -12.38 -25.95
C ILE A 344 33.08 -12.19 -24.47
N ASP A 345 32.16 -12.98 -23.94
CA ASP A 345 31.92 -13.14 -22.51
C ASP A 345 32.43 -14.52 -22.07
N GLN A 346 33.16 -14.57 -20.95
CA GLN A 346 33.74 -15.80 -20.43
C GLN A 346 33.54 -15.88 -18.93
N SER A 347 33.17 -17.06 -18.45
CA SER A 347 33.00 -17.35 -17.03
C SER A 347 33.69 -18.65 -16.66
N PHE A 348 34.37 -18.63 -15.52
CA PHE A 348 35.06 -19.79 -14.95
C PHE A 348 34.64 -19.93 -13.48
N GLY A 349 34.20 -21.13 -13.09
CA GLY A 349 33.79 -21.45 -11.73
C GLY A 349 34.44 -22.73 -11.23
N ALA A 350 34.86 -22.74 -9.97
CA ALA A 350 35.40 -23.92 -9.30
C ALA A 350 34.82 -24.04 -7.88
N ASP A 351 34.38 -25.24 -7.51
CA ASP A 351 33.81 -25.59 -6.21
C ASP A 351 34.61 -26.75 -5.60
N ALA A 352 34.99 -26.61 -4.33
CA ALA A 352 35.72 -27.63 -3.59
C ALA A 352 35.03 -27.89 -2.25
N ARG A 353 34.53 -29.12 -2.06
CA ARG A 353 33.84 -29.56 -0.84
C ARG A 353 34.66 -30.60 -0.10
N PHE A 354 34.88 -30.33 1.18
CA PHE A 354 35.65 -31.19 2.07
C PHE A 354 34.72 -31.75 3.16
N GLY A 355 34.48 -33.06 3.13
CA GLY A 355 33.77 -33.80 4.18
C GLY A 355 34.69 -34.76 4.92
N ARG A 356 34.23 -35.33 6.05
CA ARG A 356 35.03 -36.25 6.90
C ARG A 356 35.67 -37.41 6.12
N ASN A 357 35.03 -37.90 5.04
CA ASN A 357 35.50 -39.02 4.21
C ASN A 357 35.45 -38.78 2.69
N ALA A 358 35.23 -37.55 2.21
CA ALA A 358 35.13 -37.29 0.78
C ALA A 358 35.63 -35.89 0.41
N ARG A 359 36.38 -35.81 -0.69
CA ARG A 359 36.78 -34.55 -1.34
C ARG A 359 36.11 -34.51 -2.69
N GLN A 360 35.26 -33.52 -2.92
CA GLN A 360 34.60 -33.30 -4.21
C GLN A 360 35.09 -31.99 -4.80
N TYR A 361 35.59 -32.06 -6.04
CA TYR A 361 35.99 -30.90 -6.82
C TYR A 361 35.11 -30.82 -8.06
N LYS A 362 34.60 -29.65 -8.37
CA LYS A 362 33.86 -29.35 -9.60
C LYS A 362 34.47 -28.10 -10.23
N ALA A 363 34.66 -28.11 -11.54
CA ALA A 363 35.06 -26.96 -12.32
C ALA A 363 34.17 -26.83 -13.55
N ALA A 364 33.85 -25.60 -13.93
CA ALA A 364 33.06 -25.28 -15.09
C ALA A 364 33.62 -24.05 -15.81
N TYR A 365 33.58 -24.09 -17.13
CA TYR A 365 33.94 -22.98 -18.00
C TYR A 365 32.84 -22.76 -19.02
N THR A 366 32.47 -21.50 -19.23
CA THR A 366 31.54 -21.07 -20.28
C THR A 366 32.11 -19.90 -21.05
N ALA A 367 31.86 -19.89 -22.36
CA ALA A 367 32.16 -18.74 -23.20
C ALA A 367 31.00 -18.48 -24.17
N TYR A 368 30.64 -17.21 -24.32
CA TYR A 368 29.66 -16.73 -25.29
C TYR A 368 30.34 -15.73 -26.23
N LEU A 369 30.29 -16.00 -27.52
CA LEU A 369 30.91 -15.22 -28.58
C LEU A 369 29.81 -14.72 -29.52
N THR A 370 29.78 -13.44 -29.86
CA THR A 370 28.92 -12.89 -30.91
C THR A 370 29.71 -12.02 -31.88
N SER A 371 29.40 -12.08 -33.17
CA SER A 371 30.08 -11.30 -34.21
C SER A 371 29.26 -11.30 -35.50
N ASP A 372 29.41 -10.25 -36.32
CA ASP A 372 28.90 -10.27 -37.69
C ASP A 372 29.82 -11.11 -38.59
N LEU A 373 29.26 -12.06 -39.32
CA LEU A 373 29.97 -12.92 -40.26
C LEU A 373 29.15 -13.02 -41.56
N LEU A 374 29.76 -12.64 -42.68
CA LEU A 374 29.13 -12.69 -44.01
C LEU A 374 27.79 -11.93 -44.08
N GLY A 375 27.68 -10.82 -43.36
CA GLY A 375 26.43 -10.04 -43.28
C GLY A 375 25.31 -10.77 -42.52
N MET A 376 25.66 -11.71 -41.66
CA MET A 376 24.75 -12.41 -40.74
C MET A 376 25.28 -12.26 -39.32
N GLU A 377 24.40 -12.36 -38.34
CA GLU A 377 24.76 -12.43 -36.92
C GLU A 377 25.20 -13.85 -36.57
N GLY A 378 26.47 -14.01 -36.19
CA GLY A 378 27.02 -15.25 -35.69
C GLY A 378 27.08 -15.24 -34.16
N SER A 379 26.59 -16.30 -33.53
CA SER A 379 26.74 -16.55 -32.10
C SER A 379 27.29 -17.95 -31.83
N ALA A 380 28.14 -18.06 -30.82
CA ALA A 380 28.71 -19.33 -30.38
C ALA A 380 28.74 -19.42 -28.85
N TYR A 381 28.26 -20.55 -28.32
CA TYR A 381 28.28 -20.88 -26.91
C TYR A 381 29.10 -22.13 -26.68
N VAL A 382 30.03 -22.07 -25.73
CA VAL A 382 30.88 -23.18 -25.31
C VAL A 382 30.62 -23.44 -23.83
N LEU A 383 30.40 -24.71 -23.47
CA LEU A 383 30.31 -25.17 -22.09
C LEU A 383 31.22 -26.37 -21.85
N LYS A 384 32.06 -26.29 -20.83
CA LYS A 384 32.93 -27.38 -20.39
C LYS A 384 32.80 -27.57 -18.88
N THR A 385 32.32 -28.73 -18.46
CA THR A 385 32.22 -29.11 -17.04
C THR A 385 33.15 -30.28 -16.71
N GLN A 386 33.68 -30.28 -15.49
CA GLN A 386 34.41 -31.41 -14.93
C GLN A 386 33.48 -32.64 -14.85
N GLY A 387 33.83 -33.71 -15.58
CA GLY A 387 33.03 -34.93 -15.70
C GLY A 387 32.48 -35.22 -17.11
N LYS A 388 32.48 -34.25 -18.02
CA LYS A 388 32.19 -34.46 -19.46
C LYS A 388 33.48 -34.39 -20.28
N ALA A 389 33.76 -35.43 -21.08
CA ALA A 389 35.00 -35.51 -21.87
C ALA A 389 35.06 -34.45 -22.99
N THR A 390 33.95 -34.21 -23.67
CA THR A 390 33.83 -33.21 -24.74
C THR A 390 33.12 -31.94 -24.25
N PRO A 391 33.55 -30.74 -24.68
CA PRO A 391 32.78 -29.53 -24.46
C PRO A 391 31.50 -29.57 -25.30
N GLU A 392 30.44 -28.94 -24.79
CA GLU A 392 29.23 -28.66 -25.55
C GLU A 392 29.43 -27.36 -26.34
N LEU A 393 29.25 -27.43 -27.65
CA LEU A 393 29.44 -26.31 -28.57
C LEU A 393 28.14 -26.08 -29.33
N ARG A 394 27.65 -24.86 -29.30
CA ARG A 394 26.45 -24.43 -30.03
C ARG A 394 26.82 -23.21 -30.84
N VAL A 395 26.60 -23.28 -32.15
CA VAL A 395 26.94 -22.21 -33.09
C VAL A 395 25.72 -21.92 -33.93
N THR A 396 25.36 -20.64 -34.05
CA THR A 396 24.20 -20.17 -34.80
C THR A 396 24.61 -19.03 -35.69
N LEU A 397 24.14 -19.05 -36.93
CA LEU A 397 24.28 -17.96 -37.88
C LEU A 397 22.89 -17.55 -38.33
N ALA A 398 22.50 -16.29 -38.07
CA ALA A 398 21.15 -15.82 -38.30
C ALA A 398 21.13 -14.46 -39.02
N ARG A 399 20.10 -14.21 -39.82
CA ARG A 399 19.85 -12.90 -40.42
C ARG A 399 18.36 -12.63 -40.41
N ASN A 400 18.00 -11.41 -39.99
CA ASN A 400 16.64 -10.92 -39.94
C ASN A 400 16.49 -9.70 -40.84
N ASP A 401 15.36 -9.61 -41.54
CA ASP A 401 14.99 -8.50 -42.41
C ASP A 401 13.49 -8.18 -42.21
N PRO A 402 13.15 -7.02 -41.62
CA PRO A 402 11.78 -6.64 -41.33
C PRO A 402 10.92 -6.40 -42.59
N ASP A 403 11.56 -6.16 -43.74
CA ASP A 403 10.91 -5.84 -45.02
C ASP A 403 10.78 -7.04 -45.95
N ALA A 404 11.14 -8.23 -45.45
CA ALA A 404 11.02 -9.49 -46.16
C ALA A 404 11.88 -9.57 -47.44
N GLY A 405 13.04 -8.93 -47.43
CA GLY A 405 14.00 -8.90 -48.54
C GLY A 405 14.92 -10.13 -48.63
N LEU A 406 14.88 -11.06 -47.66
CA LEU A 406 15.74 -12.25 -47.69
C LEU A 406 15.19 -13.29 -48.67
N LEU A 407 16.09 -13.98 -49.37
CA LEU A 407 15.80 -15.11 -50.27
C LEU A 407 14.76 -14.80 -51.37
N GLY A 408 14.65 -13.54 -51.81
CA GLY A 408 13.90 -13.11 -52.99
C GLY A 408 12.43 -13.56 -53.01
N PRO A 409 12.03 -14.52 -53.88
CA PRO A 409 10.63 -14.93 -54.03
C PRO A 409 10.00 -15.53 -52.77
N LEU A 410 10.81 -16.03 -51.83
CA LEU A 410 10.32 -16.58 -50.57
C LEU A 410 9.82 -15.49 -49.59
N ARG A 411 10.15 -14.21 -49.86
CA ARG A 411 9.88 -13.08 -48.97
C ARG A 411 10.26 -13.42 -47.52
N ALA A 412 11.45 -14.01 -47.34
CA ALA A 412 11.88 -14.44 -46.04
C ALA A 412 12.24 -13.21 -45.20
N ARG A 413 11.83 -13.25 -43.93
CA ARG A 413 12.13 -12.24 -42.91
C ARG A 413 13.16 -12.73 -41.92
N SER A 414 13.33 -14.04 -41.77
CA SER A 414 14.44 -14.61 -41.01
C SER A 414 14.99 -15.86 -41.65
N VAL A 415 16.31 -16.01 -41.56
CA VAL A 415 17.06 -17.20 -41.96
C VAL A 415 18.04 -17.51 -40.83
N ALA A 416 18.05 -18.75 -40.35
CA ALA A 416 18.97 -19.21 -39.31
C ALA A 416 19.55 -20.59 -39.65
N LEU A 417 20.81 -20.80 -39.29
CA LEU A 417 21.58 -22.02 -39.54
C LEU A 417 22.37 -22.40 -38.28
N GLY A 418 22.54 -23.70 -38.03
CA GLY A 418 23.29 -24.20 -36.88
C GLY A 418 22.37 -24.61 -35.73
N SER A 419 22.73 -24.29 -34.49
CA SER A 419 22.00 -24.71 -33.29
C SER A 419 20.78 -23.82 -33.04
N ILE A 420 19.67 -24.19 -33.65
CA ILE A 420 18.46 -23.38 -33.69
C ILE A 420 17.37 -23.96 -32.79
N ALA A 421 16.56 -23.07 -32.21
CA ALA A 421 15.32 -23.44 -31.53
C ALA A 421 14.16 -23.26 -32.51
N LEU A 422 13.43 -24.34 -32.81
CA LEU A 422 12.25 -24.22 -33.64
C LEU A 422 11.11 -23.62 -32.82
N PRO A 423 10.39 -22.60 -33.34
CA PRO A 423 9.16 -22.14 -32.71
C PRO A 423 8.13 -23.27 -32.71
N SER A 424 7.52 -23.56 -31.56
CA SER A 424 6.45 -24.55 -31.46
C SER A 424 5.17 -24.01 -32.10
N VAL A 425 4.54 -24.82 -32.96
CA VAL A 425 3.23 -24.52 -33.54
C VAL A 425 2.20 -25.42 -32.88
N ARG A 426 1.19 -24.80 -32.23
CA ARG A 426 0.12 -25.52 -31.51
C ARG A 426 -0.56 -26.52 -32.47
N ASN A 427 -0.90 -27.71 -31.96
CA ASN A 427 -1.52 -28.84 -32.69
C ASN A 427 -0.67 -29.52 -33.77
N VAL A 428 0.55 -29.05 -34.05
CA VAL A 428 1.46 -29.67 -35.03
C VAL A 428 2.73 -30.20 -34.36
N MET A 429 3.30 -29.45 -33.40
CA MET A 429 4.42 -29.90 -32.57
C MET A 429 4.17 -29.55 -31.11
N GLN A 430 4.12 -30.58 -30.26
CA GLN A 430 4.22 -30.43 -28.80
C GLN A 430 5.71 -30.48 -28.43
N GLY A 431 6.19 -29.39 -27.83
CA GLY A 431 7.61 -29.19 -27.55
C GLY A 431 8.35 -28.56 -28.74
N SER A 432 9.16 -27.54 -28.43
CA SER A 432 10.01 -26.86 -29.41
C SER A 432 11.35 -27.57 -29.44
N ALA A 433 11.55 -28.41 -30.46
CA ALA A 433 12.81 -29.11 -30.67
C ALA A 433 13.95 -28.09 -30.89
N ARG A 434 14.96 -28.13 -30.02
CA ARG A 434 16.27 -27.50 -30.25
C ARG A 434 17.18 -28.53 -30.92
N GLY A 435 17.89 -28.12 -31.95
CA GLY A 435 18.79 -29.01 -32.68
C GLY A 435 19.62 -28.27 -33.72
N ASN A 436 20.54 -29.01 -34.33
CA ASN A 436 21.32 -28.48 -35.44
C ASN A 436 20.49 -28.58 -36.72
N GLY A 437 20.27 -27.45 -37.40
CA GLY A 437 19.44 -27.41 -38.59
C GLY A 437 19.44 -26.06 -39.28
N ALA A 438 18.45 -25.87 -40.15
CA ALA A 438 18.19 -24.63 -40.86
C ALA A 438 16.73 -24.23 -40.66
N ALA A 439 16.48 -22.93 -40.47
CA ALA A 439 15.14 -22.37 -40.39
C ALA A 439 15.02 -21.17 -41.32
N VAL A 440 13.89 -21.10 -42.02
CA VAL A 440 13.49 -19.98 -42.87
C VAL A 440 12.07 -19.61 -42.49
N SER A 441 11.80 -18.32 -42.30
CA SER A 441 10.48 -17.82 -41.97
C SER A 441 10.19 -16.51 -42.70
N ASN A 442 8.95 -16.36 -43.17
CA ASN A 442 8.41 -15.12 -43.72
C ASN A 442 7.50 -14.38 -42.71
N ARG A 443 7.44 -14.88 -41.46
CA ARG A 443 6.60 -14.33 -40.39
C ARG A 443 7.13 -12.97 -39.94
N PRO A 444 6.27 -11.95 -39.74
CA PRO A 444 6.69 -10.67 -39.17
C PRO A 444 7.44 -10.82 -37.85
N LEU A 445 8.57 -10.10 -37.71
CA LEU A 445 9.46 -10.19 -36.54
C LEU A 445 8.79 -9.66 -35.26
N ASP A 446 7.88 -8.72 -35.42
CA ASP A 446 7.09 -8.03 -34.40
C ASP A 446 5.78 -8.74 -34.04
N GLN A 447 5.39 -9.77 -34.79
CA GLN A 447 4.20 -10.53 -34.47
C GLN A 447 4.47 -11.48 -33.29
N PRO A 448 3.61 -11.54 -32.26
CA PRO A 448 3.75 -12.54 -31.19
C PRO A 448 3.54 -13.97 -31.70
N ASN A 449 4.29 -14.95 -31.16
CA ASN A 449 4.13 -16.38 -31.49
C ASN A 449 2.86 -17.00 -30.86
N SER A 450 2.33 -16.42 -29.78
CA SER A 450 1.11 -16.85 -29.08
C SER A 450 0.46 -15.66 -28.39
N PHE A 451 -0.88 -15.63 -28.39
CA PHE A 451 -1.68 -14.52 -27.86
C PHE A 451 -1.90 -14.59 -26.34
N ASP A 452 -1.65 -15.77 -25.75
CA ASP A 452 -1.96 -16.11 -24.36
C ASP A 452 -0.72 -16.51 -23.54
N ARG A 453 0.42 -16.80 -24.20
CA ARG A 453 1.62 -17.31 -23.54
C ARG A 453 2.91 -16.79 -24.16
N HIS A 454 3.98 -16.77 -23.37
CA HIS A 454 5.33 -16.46 -23.82
C HIS A 454 6.29 -17.59 -23.40
N SER A 455 7.47 -17.66 -24.01
CA SER A 455 8.49 -18.61 -23.55
C SER A 455 9.84 -17.93 -23.60
N LEU A 456 10.52 -17.91 -22.46
CA LEU A 456 11.83 -17.29 -22.28
C LEU A 456 12.87 -18.39 -22.16
N ARG A 457 13.86 -18.37 -23.05
CA ARG A 457 14.90 -19.39 -23.09
C ARG A 457 16.22 -18.76 -23.44
N GLY A 458 17.28 -19.28 -22.83
CA GLY A 458 18.63 -18.80 -23.08
C GLY A 458 19.68 -19.73 -22.51
N ASP A 459 20.92 -19.28 -22.62
CA ASP A 459 22.07 -19.97 -22.08
C ASP A 459 22.27 -19.55 -20.62
N LEU A 460 22.61 -20.51 -19.77
CA LEU A 460 22.83 -20.31 -18.34
C LEU A 460 24.10 -21.02 -17.91
N ALA A 461 25.05 -20.27 -17.34
CA ALA A 461 26.32 -20.84 -16.92
C ALA A 461 26.15 -21.74 -15.67
N PRO A 462 26.94 -22.83 -15.54
CA PRO A 462 26.91 -23.68 -14.36
C PRO A 462 27.13 -22.92 -13.07
N GLY A 463 26.26 -23.16 -12.09
CA GLY A 463 26.29 -22.49 -10.78
C GLY A 463 25.57 -21.15 -10.73
N TRP A 464 25.10 -20.63 -11.87
CA TRP A 464 24.21 -19.47 -11.92
C TRP A 464 22.76 -19.90 -11.84
N ASP A 465 21.93 -18.94 -11.45
CA ASP A 465 20.48 -19.07 -11.37
C ASP A 465 19.80 -17.94 -12.15
N VAL A 466 18.66 -18.26 -12.75
CA VAL A 466 17.78 -17.28 -13.36
C VAL A 466 16.53 -17.20 -12.52
N THR A 467 16.21 -15.97 -12.15
CA THR A 467 15.01 -15.61 -11.43
C THR A 467 14.16 -14.79 -12.38
N LEU A 468 12.96 -15.29 -12.69
CA LEU A 468 12.04 -14.63 -13.61
C LEU A 468 11.01 -13.85 -12.80
N TYR A 469 10.95 -12.55 -13.06
CA TYR A 469 9.91 -11.69 -12.53
C TYR A 469 8.86 -11.39 -13.60
N TYR A 470 7.61 -11.30 -13.17
CA TYR A 470 6.48 -10.90 -13.99
C TYR A 470 5.71 -9.81 -13.26
N ASN A 471 5.70 -8.58 -13.81
CA ASN A 471 5.09 -7.41 -13.17
C ASN A 471 5.52 -7.25 -11.69
N ASP A 472 6.84 -7.31 -11.47
CA ASP A 472 7.52 -7.25 -10.15
C ASP A 472 7.19 -8.39 -9.16
N GLN A 473 6.43 -9.41 -9.58
CA GLN A 473 6.24 -10.64 -8.81
C GLN A 473 7.20 -11.74 -9.26
N LEU A 474 7.77 -12.47 -8.31
CA LEU A 474 8.60 -13.63 -8.60
C LEU A 474 7.73 -14.74 -9.21
N LEU A 475 7.94 -15.05 -10.49
CA LEU A 475 7.17 -16.06 -11.20
C LEU A 475 7.84 -17.43 -11.15
N ALA A 476 9.15 -17.48 -11.42
CA ALA A 476 9.87 -18.74 -11.49
C ALA A 476 11.35 -18.58 -11.14
N TYR A 477 11.93 -19.69 -10.69
CA TYR A 477 13.34 -19.79 -10.40
C TYR A 477 13.89 -21.05 -11.07
N GLN A 478 15.01 -20.92 -11.77
CA GLN A 478 15.70 -22.06 -12.37
C GLN A 478 17.20 -21.95 -12.14
N SER A 479 17.75 -22.91 -11.40
CA SER A 479 19.19 -23.11 -11.29
C SER A 479 19.76 -23.69 -12.58
N SER A 480 21.04 -23.43 -12.86
CA SER A 480 21.72 -24.00 -14.02
C SER A 480 21.61 -25.52 -14.06
N ARG A 481 21.03 -25.99 -15.16
CA ARG A 481 20.92 -27.41 -15.52
C ARG A 481 22.23 -27.92 -16.13
N ALA A 482 22.34 -29.24 -16.30
CA ALA A 482 23.55 -29.90 -16.80
C ALA A 482 23.83 -29.66 -18.31
N ASP A 483 22.86 -29.06 -19.01
CA ASP A 483 22.89 -28.60 -20.40
C ASP A 483 23.23 -27.10 -20.54
N GLY A 484 23.43 -26.40 -19.41
CA GLY A 484 23.77 -24.98 -19.38
C GLY A 484 22.70 -24.08 -19.99
N GLN A 485 21.42 -24.43 -19.81
CA GLN A 485 20.31 -23.70 -20.40
C GLN A 485 19.21 -23.41 -19.37
N TYR A 486 18.55 -22.27 -19.53
CA TYR A 486 17.26 -22.01 -18.89
C TYR A 486 16.13 -22.02 -19.92
N ALA A 487 14.96 -22.48 -19.49
CA ALA A 487 13.74 -22.48 -20.27
C ALA A 487 12.55 -22.34 -19.33
N PHE A 488 11.87 -21.20 -19.46
CA PHE A 488 10.56 -20.95 -18.91
C PHE A 488 9.56 -21.01 -20.05
N ASP A 489 8.87 -22.14 -20.12
CA ASP A 489 7.89 -22.42 -21.18
C ASP A 489 6.49 -22.04 -20.70
N ASP A 490 5.61 -21.74 -21.66
CA ASP A 490 4.18 -21.52 -21.39
C ASP A 490 3.87 -20.41 -20.36
N LEU A 491 4.71 -19.38 -20.26
CA LEU A 491 4.54 -18.25 -19.35
C LEU A 491 3.20 -17.53 -19.63
N PRO A 492 2.28 -17.44 -18.66
CA PRO A 492 0.99 -16.81 -18.88
C PRO A 492 1.18 -15.31 -19.15
N LEU A 493 0.57 -14.82 -20.22
CA LEU A 493 0.48 -13.39 -20.48
C LEU A 493 -0.85 -12.88 -19.91
N SER A 494 -0.79 -12.04 -18.87
CA SER A 494 -1.98 -11.32 -18.41
C SER A 494 -2.32 -10.18 -19.38
N PHE A 495 -3.56 -9.72 -19.28
CA PHE A 495 -4.08 -8.71 -20.18
C PHE A 495 -3.55 -7.31 -19.82
N GLY A 496 -2.66 -6.75 -20.65
CA GLY A 496 -2.06 -5.43 -20.43
C GLY A 496 -0.57 -5.39 -20.78
N GLN A 497 0.18 -4.44 -20.20
CA GLN A 497 1.62 -4.41 -20.32
C GLN A 497 2.20 -5.57 -19.50
N ASN A 498 2.94 -6.44 -20.18
CA ASN A 498 3.58 -7.61 -19.61
C ASN A 498 5.07 -7.28 -19.47
N GLU A 499 5.54 -7.00 -18.25
CA GLU A 499 6.96 -6.76 -18.01
C GLU A 499 7.60 -8.02 -17.41
N PHE A 500 8.46 -8.66 -18.20
CA PHE A 500 9.33 -9.73 -17.74
C PHE A 500 10.72 -9.15 -17.44
N ARG A 501 11.26 -9.47 -16.26
CA ARG A 501 12.62 -9.09 -15.85
C ARG A 501 13.44 -10.31 -15.43
#